data_AF-A0A8K0URA2-F1
#
_entry.id   AF-A0A8K0URA2-F1
#
_cell.length_a   1.000
_cell.length_b   1.000
_cell.length_c   1.000
_cell.angle_alpha   90.00
_cell.angle_beta   90.00
_cell.angle_gamma   90.00
#
_symmetry.space_group_name_H-M   'P 1'
#
loop_
_entity.id
_entity.type
_entity.pdbx_description
1 polymer ?
#
loop_
_entity_poly.entity_id
_entity_poly.type
_entity_poly.pdbx_seq_one_letter_code
_entity_poly.pdbx_strand_id
1 'polypeptide(L)'
;MFYKTDSTAQRPSRISQQRPKLEQEMARHSTHFLLALAVFAASALSAPNANDCTGTISSLDDVSAAVKCTTVNINSFTVPAGKTFNLALASGTTVNMLGDVTFGTKNWDGPLFQVSGSNIVFNGNGHTFNGNGPFYWDGQGGNGGVTKPAPMMKIKISGTWTNVKVLNSPARVYSVSNPAPLTMSKLTIDNSLGDQPNANSDGKAAGHNTDGFDCSTTNLVIEDSTIMNQDDCLAINKGSNITFQRNTCSGGHGISVGSISSGVTVSNILIKDNTIKNNDQALRIKTDASASGSTVSGIAYSGNTATGIKKFGILIDQSYPDTLGTPGTGVKLSGVSFTGSQNSISVNSDAKRVEVNCGSGSCTGSWDWSALKVSGGSAGKIVNFSGIQNFSQ
;
A
#
# COMPACT_ATOMS: atom_id res chain seq x y z
N MET A 1 3.02 46.78 94.32
CA MET A 1 3.01 48.24 94.05
C MET A 1 2.20 48.47 92.77
N PHE A 2 1.10 49.21 92.93
CA PHE A 2 0.21 49.94 92.01
C PHE A 2 0.33 49.80 90.46
N TYR A 3 -0.81 49.46 89.81
CA TYR A 3 -1.65 50.24 88.84
C TYR A 3 -1.08 50.43 87.41
N LYS A 4 -1.74 49.98 86.32
CA LYS A 4 -2.92 50.53 85.58
C LYS A 4 -2.54 51.76 84.73
N THR A 5 -2.81 51.74 83.41
CA THR A 5 -3.70 52.67 82.64
C THR A 5 -3.53 52.58 81.11
N ASP A 6 -4.62 52.99 80.44
CA ASP A 6 -5.07 52.90 79.04
C ASP A 6 -4.40 53.81 77.99
N SER A 7 -4.88 53.61 76.73
CA SER A 7 -5.15 54.61 75.67
C SER A 7 -3.94 54.95 74.75
N THR A 8 -3.99 55.01 73.41
CA THR A 8 -5.00 55.60 72.51
C THR A 8 -4.64 55.27 71.03
N ALA A 9 -5.59 55.45 70.11
CA ALA A 9 -5.51 55.18 68.67
C ALA A 9 -4.53 56.05 67.85
N GLN A 10 -3.98 55.51 66.74
CA GLN A 10 -3.77 56.26 65.48
C GLN A 10 -3.55 55.37 64.23
N ARG A 11 -4.11 55.89 63.12
CA ARG A 11 -4.30 55.50 61.69
C ARG A 11 -3.26 54.63 60.94
N PRO A 12 -3.67 54.02 59.79
CA PRO A 12 -2.94 52.95 59.11
C PRO A 12 -1.90 53.45 58.11
N SER A 13 -0.76 52.75 58.03
CA SER A 13 0.26 52.92 56.99
C SER A 13 0.14 51.81 55.94
N ARG A 14 0.38 52.21 54.68
CA ARG A 14 0.29 51.40 53.46
C ARG A 14 1.24 50.20 53.52
N ILE A 15 0.70 49.01 53.35
CA ILE A 15 1.47 47.81 53.02
C ILE A 15 1.64 47.74 51.50
N SER A 16 2.90 47.71 51.08
CA SER A 16 3.34 47.29 49.76
C SER A 16 3.29 45.76 49.68
N GLN A 17 2.55 45.22 48.72
CA GLN A 17 2.74 43.84 48.27
C GLN A 17 2.63 43.80 46.74
N GLN A 18 3.77 43.50 46.12
CA GLN A 18 3.90 43.15 44.72
C GLN A 18 3.12 41.85 44.45
N ARG A 19 2.26 41.87 43.43
CA ARG A 19 1.83 40.68 42.68
C ARG A 19 2.37 40.81 41.25
N PRO A 20 3.03 39.81 40.66
CA PRO A 20 3.26 39.80 39.22
C PRO A 20 2.00 39.37 38.47
N LYS A 21 1.80 40.08 37.35
CA LYS A 21 0.71 40.01 36.39
C LYS A 21 0.70 38.65 35.67
N LEU A 22 -0.47 38.00 35.64
CA LEU A 22 -0.89 37.11 34.57
C LEU A 22 -2.03 37.82 33.81
N GLU A 23 -2.16 37.51 32.52
CA GLU A 23 -3.21 37.95 31.59
C GLU A 23 -2.99 39.28 30.86
N GLN A 24 -2.18 39.23 29.80
CA GLN A 24 -2.47 39.91 28.54
C GLN A 24 -1.62 39.25 27.44
N GLU A 25 -2.27 38.46 26.57
CA GLU A 25 -2.00 38.28 25.13
C GLU A 25 -2.59 36.94 24.64
N MET A 26 -3.90 36.90 24.44
CA MET A 26 -4.54 35.99 23.47
C MET A 26 -5.63 36.77 22.74
N ALA A 27 -5.21 37.67 21.86
CA ALA A 27 -6.11 38.35 20.93
C ALA A 27 -5.35 38.68 19.65
N ARG A 28 -5.11 37.66 18.82
CA ARG A 28 -5.03 37.72 17.34
C ARG A 28 -4.66 36.33 16.85
N HIS A 29 -5.66 35.62 16.33
CA HIS A 29 -5.66 34.85 15.08
C HIS A 29 -6.99 34.07 15.03
N SER A 30 -8.10 34.80 14.93
CA SER A 30 -9.39 34.23 14.51
C SER A 30 -9.43 34.22 12.99
N THR A 31 -8.68 33.31 12.37
CA THR A 31 -8.86 32.99 10.96
C THR A 31 -10.19 32.28 10.81
N HIS A 32 -11.13 32.99 10.19
CA HIS A 32 -12.43 32.45 9.78
C HIS A 32 -12.17 31.28 8.82
N PHE A 33 -12.45 30.06 9.27
CA PHE A 33 -12.57 28.91 8.37
C PHE A 33 -13.88 29.07 7.59
N LEU A 34 -13.81 29.83 6.49
CA LEU A 34 -14.82 29.78 5.45
C LEU A 34 -14.74 28.38 4.83
N LEU A 35 -15.71 27.54 5.19
CA LEU A 35 -15.96 26.26 4.54
C LEU A 35 -16.39 26.58 3.10
N ALA A 36 -15.41 26.65 2.19
CA ALA A 36 -15.68 26.67 0.77
C ALA A 36 -16.24 25.29 0.42
N LEU A 37 -17.57 25.18 0.37
CA LEU A 37 -18.25 24.05 -0.23
C LEU A 37 -17.92 24.09 -1.73
N ALA A 38 -16.81 23.45 -2.11
CA ALA A 38 -16.52 23.17 -3.51
C ALA A 38 -17.59 22.17 -3.97
N VAL A 39 -18.64 22.68 -4.60
CA VAL A 39 -19.53 21.88 -5.41
C VAL A 39 -18.68 21.31 -6.54
N PHE A 40 -18.14 20.11 -6.34
CA PHE A 40 -17.70 19.27 -7.44
C PHE A 40 -18.96 18.94 -8.23
N ALA A 41 -19.24 19.75 -9.24
CA ALA A 41 -20.03 19.28 -10.36
C ALA A 41 -19.26 18.09 -10.94
N ALA A 42 -19.66 16.88 -10.57
CA ALA A 42 -19.30 15.69 -11.31
C ALA A 42 -19.92 15.88 -12.69
N SER A 43 -19.18 16.47 -13.61
CA SER A 43 -19.44 16.29 -15.02
C SER A 43 -19.32 14.78 -15.24
N ALA A 44 -20.46 14.11 -15.29
CA ALA A 44 -20.58 12.81 -15.91
C ALA A 44 -20.16 13.02 -17.37
N LEU A 45 -18.86 12.95 -17.62
CA LEU A 45 -18.32 12.77 -18.95
C LEU A 45 -18.88 11.43 -19.40
N SER A 46 -19.94 11.47 -20.20
CA SER A 46 -20.40 10.33 -20.97
C SER A 46 -19.16 9.69 -21.58
N ALA A 47 -18.98 8.38 -21.35
CA ALA A 47 -17.87 7.67 -21.95
C ALA A 47 -17.83 8.01 -23.46
N PRO A 48 -16.68 8.41 -24.02
CA PRO A 48 -16.61 8.77 -25.42
C PRO A 48 -17.15 7.58 -26.24
N ASN A 49 -18.08 7.85 -27.16
CA ASN A 49 -18.53 6.85 -28.11
C ASN A 49 -17.29 6.38 -28.89
N ALA A 50 -16.91 5.12 -28.71
CA ALA A 50 -15.76 4.56 -29.40
C ALA A 50 -16.05 4.52 -30.90
N ASN A 51 -15.13 5.02 -31.71
CA ASN A 51 -15.16 4.82 -33.15
C ASN A 51 -14.56 3.45 -33.46
N ASP A 52 -15.16 2.72 -34.40
CA ASP A 52 -14.58 1.47 -34.88
C ASP A 52 -13.34 1.78 -35.74
N CYS A 53 -12.18 1.85 -35.07
CA CYS A 53 -10.89 2.21 -35.66
C CYS A 53 -9.74 1.61 -34.87
N THR A 54 -8.53 1.73 -35.42
CA THR A 54 -7.28 1.42 -34.73
C THR A 54 -6.48 2.71 -34.55
N GLY A 55 -6.31 3.14 -33.31
CA GLY A 55 -5.40 4.21 -32.93
C GLY A 55 -4.00 3.65 -32.73
N THR A 56 -2.97 4.36 -33.22
CA THR A 56 -1.57 3.96 -32.99
C THR A 56 -0.86 5.07 -32.21
N ILE A 57 -0.11 4.70 -31.17
CA ILE A 57 0.64 5.61 -30.31
C ILE A 57 2.12 5.33 -30.48
N SER A 58 2.87 6.29 -31.01
CA SER A 58 4.35 6.28 -31.06
C SER A 58 4.96 7.50 -30.36
N SER A 59 4.12 8.37 -29.80
CA SER A 59 4.47 9.55 -29.02
C SER A 59 3.27 9.98 -28.16
N LEU A 60 3.46 10.94 -27.24
CA LEU A 60 2.35 11.49 -26.47
C LEU A 60 1.34 12.28 -27.32
N ASP A 61 1.75 12.80 -28.48
CA ASP A 61 0.88 13.60 -29.35
C ASP A 61 -0.23 12.76 -30.00
N ASP A 62 0.03 11.46 -30.21
CA ASP A 62 -0.90 10.51 -30.83
C ASP A 62 -2.06 10.11 -29.90
N VAL A 63 -1.90 10.30 -28.59
CA VAL A 63 -2.81 9.78 -27.56
C VAL A 63 -4.23 10.30 -27.76
N SER A 64 -4.39 11.60 -28.00
CA SER A 64 -5.71 12.24 -28.09
C SER A 64 -6.58 11.72 -29.24
N ALA A 65 -5.95 11.25 -30.32
CA ALA A 65 -6.62 10.60 -31.43
C ALA A 65 -6.86 9.13 -31.14
N ALA A 66 -5.83 8.43 -30.62
CA ALA A 66 -5.88 6.98 -30.44
C ALA A 66 -6.95 6.54 -29.41
N VAL A 67 -7.10 7.25 -28.29
CA VAL A 67 -8.03 6.86 -27.22
C VAL A 67 -9.52 6.90 -27.62
N LYS A 68 -9.84 7.44 -28.80
CA LYS A 68 -11.20 7.45 -29.38
C LYS A 68 -11.54 6.16 -30.13
N CYS A 69 -10.56 5.28 -30.35
CA CYS A 69 -10.72 4.05 -31.09
C CYS A 69 -11.08 2.84 -30.21
N THR A 70 -11.80 1.88 -30.80
CA THR A 70 -12.07 0.55 -30.22
C THR A 70 -10.81 -0.29 -30.07
N THR A 71 -9.78 -0.04 -30.89
CA THR A 71 -8.45 -0.66 -30.74
C THR A 71 -7.37 0.42 -30.59
N VAL A 72 -6.45 0.22 -29.65
CA VAL A 72 -5.28 1.08 -29.44
C VAL A 72 -4.01 0.24 -29.46
N ASN A 73 -3.10 0.56 -30.38
CA ASN A 73 -1.79 -0.05 -30.47
C ASN A 73 -0.72 0.91 -29.95
N ILE A 74 0.12 0.44 -29.02
CA ILE A 74 1.20 1.22 -28.42
C ILE A 74 2.52 0.70 -29.00
N ASN A 75 3.15 1.48 -29.87
CA ASN A 75 4.47 1.18 -30.40
C ASN A 75 5.57 1.49 -29.36
N SER A 76 6.81 1.14 -29.69
CA SER A 76 7.96 1.55 -28.88
C SER A 76 8.13 3.06 -28.91
N PHE A 77 8.22 3.70 -27.74
CA PHE A 77 8.59 5.12 -27.65
C PHE A 77 9.09 5.52 -26.25
N THR A 78 9.72 6.68 -26.17
CA THR A 78 10.13 7.29 -24.90
C THR A 78 9.15 8.38 -24.51
N VAL A 79 8.55 8.25 -23.32
CA VAL A 79 7.75 9.30 -22.70
C VAL A 79 8.70 10.41 -22.21
N PRO A 80 8.51 11.68 -22.60
CA PRO A 80 9.38 12.77 -22.17
C PRO A 80 9.46 12.91 -20.65
N ALA A 81 10.61 13.37 -20.15
CA ALA A 81 10.85 13.53 -18.72
C ALA A 81 9.82 14.45 -18.05
N GLY A 82 9.27 14.01 -16.90
CA GLY A 82 8.29 14.79 -16.15
C GLY A 82 6.89 14.84 -16.77
N LYS A 83 6.57 13.91 -17.68
CA LYS A 83 5.23 13.79 -18.29
C LYS A 83 4.59 12.46 -17.93
N THR A 84 3.27 12.48 -17.79
CA THR A 84 2.45 11.26 -17.62
C THR A 84 1.99 10.77 -19.00
N PHE A 85 2.15 9.47 -19.26
CA PHE A 85 1.44 8.80 -20.35
C PHE A 85 0.04 8.41 -19.88
N ASN A 86 -0.98 9.15 -20.32
CA ASN A 86 -2.34 9.03 -19.83
C ASN A 86 -3.33 8.53 -20.90
N LEU A 87 -3.96 7.38 -20.65
CA LEU A 87 -4.96 6.77 -21.53
C LEU A 87 -6.36 6.84 -20.91
N ALA A 88 -7.20 7.76 -21.40
CA ALA A 88 -8.62 7.81 -21.07
C ALA A 88 -9.44 7.11 -22.16
N LEU A 89 -9.62 5.80 -22.01
CA LEU A 89 -10.14 4.91 -23.04
C LEU A 89 -11.67 4.90 -23.08
N ALA A 90 -12.22 4.72 -24.28
CA ALA A 90 -13.63 4.41 -24.46
C ALA A 90 -13.98 3.02 -23.88
N SER A 91 -15.25 2.81 -23.59
CA SER A 91 -15.71 1.52 -23.06
C SER A 91 -15.52 0.40 -24.10
N GLY A 92 -15.04 -0.77 -23.69
CA GLY A 92 -14.83 -1.90 -24.59
C GLY A 92 -13.52 -1.85 -25.39
N THR A 93 -12.69 -0.81 -25.22
CA THR A 93 -11.44 -0.68 -25.98
C THR A 93 -10.48 -1.83 -25.69
N THR A 94 -9.90 -2.39 -26.75
CA THR A 94 -8.76 -3.30 -26.69
C THR A 94 -7.46 -2.52 -26.87
N VAL A 95 -6.48 -2.75 -26.00
CA VAL A 95 -5.16 -2.14 -26.07
C VAL A 95 -4.11 -3.23 -26.26
N ASN A 96 -3.23 -3.05 -27.25
CA ASN A 96 -2.09 -3.93 -27.49
C ASN A 96 -0.79 -3.13 -27.39
N MET A 97 0.14 -3.60 -26.58
CA MET A 97 1.52 -3.16 -26.75
C MET A 97 2.16 -3.89 -27.92
N LEU A 98 2.84 -3.14 -28.77
CA LEU A 98 3.63 -3.60 -29.92
C LEU A 98 5.12 -3.26 -29.76
N GLY A 99 5.49 -2.58 -28.68
CA GLY A 99 6.86 -2.22 -28.36
C GLY A 99 7.00 -1.74 -26.92
N ASP A 100 8.24 -1.57 -26.49
CA ASP A 100 8.56 -1.15 -25.13
C ASP A 100 8.41 0.37 -24.95
N VAL A 101 7.92 0.77 -23.78
CA VAL A 101 7.78 2.18 -23.40
C VAL A 101 8.79 2.51 -22.32
N THR A 102 9.64 3.51 -22.56
CA THR A 102 10.62 3.98 -21.57
C THR A 102 10.24 5.36 -21.07
N PHE A 103 10.37 5.62 -19.77
CA PHE A 103 10.09 6.94 -19.19
C PHE A 103 11.37 7.75 -19.02
N GLY A 104 11.36 8.98 -19.53
CA GLY A 104 12.43 9.95 -19.27
C GLY A 104 12.50 10.33 -17.79
N THR A 105 13.71 10.57 -17.30
CA THR A 105 13.99 10.76 -15.87
C THR A 105 13.88 12.22 -15.45
N LYS A 106 13.07 12.48 -14.42
CA LYS A 106 12.94 13.75 -13.69
C LYS A 106 12.51 13.43 -12.26
N ASN A 107 12.93 14.23 -11.28
CA ASN A 107 12.38 14.17 -9.91
C ASN A 107 11.04 14.95 -9.88
N TRP A 108 9.94 14.24 -9.66
CA TRP A 108 8.55 14.74 -9.57
C TRP A 108 7.64 13.63 -9.03
N ASP A 109 6.40 13.96 -8.68
CA ASP A 109 5.53 13.05 -7.93
C ASP A 109 4.91 11.92 -8.78
N GLY A 110 4.87 12.08 -10.11
CA GLY A 110 4.19 11.14 -11.01
C GLY A 110 2.64 11.28 -10.97
N PRO A 111 1.89 10.25 -11.41
CA PRO A 111 2.35 8.95 -11.88
C PRO A 111 3.03 9.00 -13.26
N LEU A 112 3.80 7.96 -13.59
CA LEU A 112 4.40 7.81 -14.92
C LEU A 112 3.36 7.43 -15.98
N PHE A 113 2.53 6.44 -15.69
CA PHE A 113 1.44 5.96 -16.54
C PHE A 113 0.10 5.99 -15.79
N GLN A 114 -0.95 6.38 -16.49
CA GLN A 114 -2.32 6.29 -15.99
C GLN A 114 -3.24 5.78 -17.09
N VAL A 115 -4.15 4.86 -16.72
CA VAL A 115 -5.20 4.37 -17.62
C VAL A 115 -6.55 4.34 -16.92
N SER A 116 -7.60 4.71 -17.63
CA SER A 116 -8.99 4.61 -17.18
C SER A 116 -9.92 4.19 -18.30
N GLY A 117 -11.00 3.48 -17.96
CA GLY A 117 -11.97 2.98 -18.91
C GLY A 117 -12.83 1.88 -18.31
N SER A 118 -13.87 1.46 -19.02
CA SER A 118 -14.73 0.34 -18.61
C SER A 118 -14.64 -0.79 -19.62
N ASN A 119 -14.67 -2.04 -19.14
CA ASN A 119 -14.60 -3.22 -20.01
C ASN A 119 -13.39 -3.20 -20.97
N ILE A 120 -12.21 -2.84 -20.44
CA ILE A 120 -10.98 -2.72 -21.21
C ILE A 120 -10.29 -4.07 -21.30
N VAL A 121 -9.78 -4.41 -22.48
CA VAL A 121 -8.87 -5.53 -22.68
C VAL A 121 -7.47 -4.98 -22.93
N PHE A 122 -6.64 -4.91 -21.90
CA PHE A 122 -5.24 -4.48 -22.02
C PHE A 122 -4.32 -5.70 -22.12
N ASN A 123 -3.61 -5.82 -23.23
CA ASN A 123 -2.63 -6.88 -23.48
C ASN A 123 -1.24 -6.26 -23.72
N GLY A 124 -0.33 -6.52 -22.81
CA GLY A 124 1.06 -6.08 -22.90
C GLY A 124 1.90 -6.88 -23.89
N ASN A 125 1.42 -8.02 -24.40
CA ASN A 125 2.17 -8.87 -25.34
C ASN A 125 3.61 -9.21 -24.92
N GLY A 126 3.92 -9.16 -23.61
CA GLY A 126 5.25 -9.38 -23.07
C GLY A 126 6.18 -8.16 -23.13
N HIS A 127 5.69 -7.02 -23.62
CA HIS A 127 6.43 -5.77 -23.69
C HIS A 127 6.57 -5.09 -22.33
N THR A 128 7.55 -4.19 -22.29
CA THR A 128 8.05 -3.58 -21.07
C THR A 128 7.65 -2.11 -20.97
N PHE A 129 7.22 -1.70 -19.79
CA PHE A 129 7.32 -0.33 -19.33
C PHE A 129 8.55 -0.20 -18.43
N ASN A 130 9.55 0.58 -18.84
CA ASN A 130 10.78 0.82 -18.07
C ASN A 130 10.73 2.18 -17.37
N GLY A 131 10.69 2.16 -16.03
CA GLY A 131 10.59 3.35 -15.18
C GLY A 131 11.92 4.06 -14.91
N ASN A 132 13.05 3.49 -15.35
CA ASN A 132 14.40 4.00 -15.09
C ASN A 132 14.71 4.22 -13.59
N GLY A 133 14.22 3.31 -12.74
CA GLY A 133 14.40 3.30 -11.28
C GLY A 133 15.81 3.61 -10.77
N PRO A 134 16.90 3.07 -11.34
CA PRO A 134 18.27 3.36 -10.91
C PRO A 134 18.65 4.84 -10.87
N PHE A 135 18.00 5.70 -11.66
CA PHE A 135 18.21 7.14 -11.60
C PHE A 135 17.75 7.73 -10.25
N TYR A 136 16.73 7.14 -9.64
CA TYR A 136 16.05 7.62 -8.44
C TYR A 136 16.54 6.95 -7.16
N TRP A 137 16.93 5.69 -7.25
CA TRP A 137 17.19 4.82 -6.10
C TRP A 137 18.38 5.30 -5.25
N ASP A 138 18.08 5.58 -3.99
CA ASP A 138 18.97 6.14 -2.96
C ASP A 138 18.84 5.38 -1.62
N GLY A 139 18.23 4.20 -1.63
CA GLY A 139 17.96 3.38 -0.44
C GLY A 139 16.91 3.94 0.51
N GLN A 140 16.26 5.07 0.19
CA GLN A 140 15.28 5.73 1.07
C GLN A 140 13.85 5.63 0.56
N GLY A 141 13.65 5.29 -0.72
CA GLY A 141 12.31 5.09 -1.29
C GLY A 141 11.45 6.33 -1.15
N GLY A 142 10.23 6.18 -0.62
CA GLY A 142 9.32 7.27 -0.31
C GLY A 142 9.50 7.90 1.07
N ASN A 143 10.42 7.37 1.90
CA ASN A 143 10.63 7.83 3.27
C ASN A 143 11.60 9.02 3.38
N GLY A 144 12.29 9.38 2.29
CA GLY A 144 13.29 10.44 2.27
C GLY A 144 14.04 10.51 0.94
N GLY A 145 15.14 11.26 0.94
CA GLY A 145 16.01 11.42 -0.23
C GLY A 145 15.38 12.23 -1.36
N VAL A 146 15.62 11.82 -2.62
CA VAL A 146 15.07 12.52 -3.79
C VAL A 146 13.58 12.19 -4.01
N THR A 147 12.82 13.12 -4.59
CA THR A 147 11.44 12.87 -5.03
C THR A 147 11.41 11.83 -6.15
N LYS A 148 10.59 10.78 -5.98
CA LYS A 148 10.47 9.65 -6.92
C LYS A 148 9.03 9.57 -7.44
N PRO A 149 8.81 9.45 -8.77
CA PRO A 149 7.46 9.29 -9.31
C PRO A 149 6.79 8.02 -8.76
N ALA A 150 5.67 8.18 -8.05
CA ALA A 150 5.00 7.07 -7.38
C ALA A 150 3.48 7.31 -7.26
N PRO A 151 2.63 6.35 -7.67
CA PRO A 151 2.96 5.07 -8.27
C PRO A 151 3.49 5.23 -9.71
N MET A 152 4.18 4.21 -10.23
CA MET A 152 4.52 4.16 -11.66
C MET A 152 3.27 3.97 -12.53
N MET A 153 2.40 3.02 -12.14
CA MET A 153 1.22 2.60 -12.89
C MET A 153 -0.05 2.91 -12.09
N LYS A 154 -0.88 3.82 -12.60
CA LYS A 154 -2.20 4.10 -12.00
C LYS A 154 -3.32 3.45 -12.82
N ILE A 155 -3.91 2.39 -12.26
CA ILE A 155 -4.87 1.53 -12.95
C ILE A 155 -6.29 1.85 -12.48
N LYS A 156 -7.11 2.39 -13.38
CA LYS A 156 -8.52 2.76 -13.16
C LYS A 156 -9.44 2.15 -14.23
N ILE A 157 -9.17 0.92 -14.63
CA ILE A 157 -9.97 0.18 -15.61
C ILE A 157 -10.75 -0.95 -14.95
N SER A 158 -11.87 -1.36 -15.56
CA SER A 158 -12.42 -2.71 -15.39
C SER A 158 -12.10 -3.56 -16.62
N GLY A 159 -12.25 -4.89 -16.52
CA GLY A 159 -11.93 -5.83 -17.58
C GLY A 159 -10.67 -6.64 -17.29
N THR A 160 -9.71 -6.66 -18.22
CA THR A 160 -8.48 -7.45 -18.10
C THR A 160 -7.23 -6.62 -18.34
N TRP A 161 -6.19 -6.89 -17.55
CA TRP A 161 -4.84 -6.33 -17.70
C TRP A 161 -3.83 -7.46 -17.69
N THR A 162 -3.21 -7.75 -18.83
CA THR A 162 -2.48 -9.01 -19.01
C THR A 162 -1.13 -8.84 -19.67
N ASN A 163 -0.18 -9.72 -19.33
CA ASN A 163 1.09 -9.88 -20.06
C ASN A 163 1.95 -8.59 -20.18
N VAL A 164 1.91 -7.74 -19.14
CA VAL A 164 2.74 -6.52 -19.06
C VAL A 164 3.97 -6.79 -18.19
N LYS A 165 5.14 -6.36 -18.66
CA LYS A 165 6.34 -6.26 -17.85
C LYS A 165 6.53 -4.81 -17.36
N VAL A 166 6.73 -4.63 -16.07
CA VAL A 166 7.26 -3.39 -15.48
C VAL A 166 8.68 -3.64 -15.04
N LEU A 167 9.59 -2.81 -15.51
CA LEU A 167 11.01 -2.87 -15.19
C LEU A 167 11.43 -1.60 -14.46
N ASN A 168 12.12 -1.77 -13.33
CA ASN A 168 12.79 -0.71 -12.60
C ASN A 168 11.86 0.49 -12.32
N SER A 169 10.81 0.30 -11.52
CA SER A 169 9.97 1.40 -11.06
C SER A 169 10.75 2.32 -10.11
N PRO A 170 10.53 3.65 -10.13
CA PRO A 170 11.19 4.58 -9.20
C PRO A 170 10.90 4.27 -7.72
N ALA A 171 9.66 3.84 -7.42
CA ALA A 171 9.20 3.34 -6.13
C ALA A 171 8.03 2.38 -6.38
N ARG A 172 6.86 2.59 -5.76
CA ARG A 172 5.65 1.73 -5.88
C ARG A 172 5.20 1.56 -7.32
N VAL A 173 4.85 0.33 -7.70
CA VAL A 173 4.55 -0.05 -9.08
C VAL A 173 3.09 0.21 -9.42
N TYR A 174 2.17 -0.67 -9.03
CA TYR A 174 0.74 -0.57 -9.38
C TYR A 174 -0.07 0.03 -8.24
N SER A 175 -0.77 1.12 -8.51
CA SER A 175 -1.92 1.56 -7.71
C SER A 175 -3.20 1.16 -8.41
N VAL A 176 -3.98 0.28 -7.78
CA VAL A 176 -5.16 -0.35 -8.38
C VAL A 176 -6.45 0.18 -7.75
N SER A 177 -7.30 0.77 -8.58
CA SER A 177 -8.57 1.39 -8.20
C SER A 177 -9.63 1.17 -9.29
N ASN A 178 -9.89 -0.10 -9.63
CA ASN A 178 -10.85 -0.45 -10.68
C ASN A 178 -12.29 -0.04 -10.32
N PRO A 179 -13.08 0.47 -11.30
CA PRO A 179 -14.47 0.89 -11.08
C PRO A 179 -15.49 -0.26 -11.11
N ALA A 180 -15.11 -1.41 -11.67
CA ALA A 180 -15.87 -2.64 -11.79
C ALA A 180 -14.88 -3.82 -11.88
N PRO A 181 -15.29 -5.10 -11.90
CA PRO A 181 -14.37 -6.22 -11.80
C PRO A 181 -13.16 -6.15 -12.74
N LEU A 182 -11.97 -6.43 -12.19
CA LEU A 182 -10.70 -6.42 -12.92
C LEU A 182 -9.94 -7.72 -12.65
N THR A 183 -9.43 -8.33 -13.73
CA THR A 183 -8.43 -9.40 -13.65
C THR A 183 -7.09 -8.89 -14.17
N MET A 184 -6.06 -8.98 -13.33
CA MET A 184 -4.68 -8.69 -13.66
C MET A 184 -3.90 -10.01 -13.73
N SER A 185 -3.33 -10.39 -14.87
CA SER A 185 -2.68 -11.71 -14.99
C SER A 185 -1.42 -11.74 -15.82
N LYS A 186 -0.54 -12.71 -15.54
CA LYS A 186 0.71 -12.93 -16.27
C LYS A 186 1.61 -11.71 -16.30
N LEU A 187 1.67 -10.97 -15.19
CA LEU A 187 2.47 -9.76 -15.08
C LEU A 187 3.88 -10.09 -14.59
N THR A 188 4.85 -9.29 -15.01
CA THR A 188 6.21 -9.33 -14.47
C THR A 188 6.56 -7.97 -13.89
N ILE A 189 6.86 -7.90 -12.60
CA ILE A 189 7.48 -6.75 -11.95
C ILE A 189 8.91 -7.13 -11.66
N ASP A 190 9.84 -6.42 -12.29
CA ASP A 190 11.27 -6.65 -12.15
C ASP A 190 11.95 -5.39 -11.63
N ASN A 191 12.08 -5.32 -10.31
CA ASN A 191 12.87 -4.34 -9.60
C ASN A 191 14.09 -5.00 -8.95
N SER A 192 14.50 -6.19 -9.40
CA SER A 192 15.58 -6.99 -8.78
C SER A 192 16.92 -6.24 -8.72
N LEU A 193 17.17 -5.34 -9.67
CA LEU A 193 18.35 -4.47 -9.66
C LEU A 193 18.40 -3.56 -8.40
N GLY A 194 17.24 -3.26 -7.80
CA GLY A 194 17.13 -2.48 -6.57
C GLY A 194 17.76 -3.16 -5.35
N ASP A 195 18.00 -4.48 -5.39
CA ASP A 195 18.68 -5.19 -4.30
C ASP A 195 20.16 -4.79 -4.20
N GLN A 196 20.76 -4.33 -5.31
CA GLN A 196 22.16 -3.93 -5.33
C GLN A 196 22.33 -2.53 -4.75
N PRO A 197 23.38 -2.30 -3.93
CA PRO A 197 23.75 -0.95 -3.55
C PRO A 197 24.25 -0.15 -4.74
N ASN A 198 24.15 1.17 -4.64
CA ASN A 198 24.74 2.11 -5.59
C ASN A 198 25.42 3.28 -4.87
N ALA A 199 25.94 4.25 -5.63
CA ALA A 199 26.64 5.41 -5.08
C ALA A 199 25.77 6.32 -4.18
N ASN A 200 24.43 6.17 -4.22
CA ASN A 200 23.49 7.00 -3.49
C ASN A 200 22.83 6.28 -2.30
N SER A 201 23.12 4.99 -2.06
CA SER A 201 22.38 4.16 -1.09
C SER A 201 23.17 3.78 0.16
N ASP A 202 24.34 4.40 0.40
CA ASP A 202 25.19 4.17 1.57
C ASP A 202 25.49 2.67 1.82
N GLY A 203 25.68 1.90 0.76
CA GLY A 203 25.95 0.46 0.82
C GLY A 203 24.74 -0.42 1.13
N LYS A 204 23.54 0.15 1.27
CA LYS A 204 22.26 -0.59 1.38
C LYS A 204 21.69 -0.90 0.00
N ALA A 205 20.73 -1.81 -0.09
CA ALA A 205 19.91 -1.97 -1.29
C ALA A 205 19.40 -0.61 -1.78
N ALA A 206 19.56 -0.31 -3.06
CA ALA A 206 19.23 1.01 -3.59
C ALA A 206 17.72 1.21 -3.77
N GLY A 207 17.00 0.16 -4.16
CA GLY A 207 15.55 0.16 -4.27
C GLY A 207 14.89 0.08 -2.90
N HIS A 208 13.86 0.88 -2.67
CA HIS A 208 13.07 0.87 -1.43
C HIS A 208 11.66 1.39 -1.71
N ASN A 209 10.64 0.89 -0.99
CA ASN A 209 9.22 1.13 -1.27
C ASN A 209 8.83 0.82 -2.74
N THR A 210 9.34 -0.29 -3.27
CA THR A 210 9.07 -0.78 -4.63
C THR A 210 7.90 -1.77 -4.65
N ASP A 211 6.83 -1.46 -3.90
CA ASP A 211 5.64 -2.29 -3.74
C ASP A 211 5.09 -2.74 -5.11
N GLY A 212 4.70 -4.01 -5.21
CA GLY A 212 4.18 -4.60 -6.44
C GLY A 212 2.77 -4.08 -6.76
N PHE A 213 1.83 -4.32 -5.85
CA PHE A 213 0.43 -3.91 -5.99
C PHE A 213 -0.10 -3.25 -4.72
N ASP A 214 -0.40 -1.95 -4.80
CA ASP A 214 -1.17 -1.21 -3.80
C ASP A 214 -2.64 -1.19 -4.19
N CYS A 215 -3.46 -1.91 -3.44
CA CYS A 215 -4.85 -2.16 -3.77
C CYS A 215 -5.80 -1.40 -2.83
N SER A 216 -6.64 -0.56 -3.43
CA SER A 216 -7.69 0.21 -2.76
C SER A 216 -8.99 0.11 -3.55
N THR A 217 -9.53 -1.10 -3.62
CA THR A 217 -10.58 -1.46 -4.60
C THR A 217 -11.38 -2.69 -4.21
N THR A 218 -12.39 -3.02 -5.01
CA THR A 218 -13.24 -4.20 -4.83
C THR A 218 -13.32 -5.01 -6.11
N ASN A 219 -13.56 -6.33 -6.00
CA ASN A 219 -13.69 -7.26 -7.13
C ASN A 219 -12.42 -7.30 -8.01
N LEU A 220 -11.30 -7.67 -7.40
CA LEU A 220 -10.01 -7.75 -8.07
C LEU A 220 -9.47 -9.17 -8.01
N VAL A 221 -8.97 -9.66 -9.15
CA VAL A 221 -8.17 -10.89 -9.22
C VAL A 221 -6.78 -10.51 -9.73
N ILE A 222 -5.74 -10.91 -9.02
CA ILE A 222 -4.35 -10.84 -9.48
C ILE A 222 -3.79 -12.26 -9.51
N GLU A 223 -3.36 -12.72 -10.68
CA GLU A 223 -2.92 -14.11 -10.84
C GLU A 223 -1.75 -14.34 -11.78
N ASP A 224 -1.10 -15.49 -11.60
CA ASP A 224 -0.07 -16.02 -12.50
C ASP A 224 1.08 -15.02 -12.78
N SER A 225 1.39 -14.16 -11.81
CA SER A 225 2.35 -13.05 -11.95
C SER A 225 3.63 -13.27 -11.16
N THR A 226 4.72 -12.64 -11.59
CA THR A 226 6.04 -12.68 -10.92
C THR A 226 6.44 -11.29 -10.45
N ILE A 227 6.83 -11.16 -9.19
CA ILE A 227 7.16 -9.91 -8.53
C ILE A 227 8.51 -10.06 -7.83
N MET A 228 9.50 -9.28 -8.29
CA MET A 228 10.84 -9.18 -7.71
C MET A 228 11.05 -7.73 -7.25
N ASN A 229 11.09 -7.49 -5.94
CA ASN A 229 11.13 -6.14 -5.38
C ASN A 229 11.72 -6.08 -3.97
N GLN A 230 11.65 -4.90 -3.33
CA GLN A 230 12.22 -4.60 -2.01
C GLN A 230 11.16 -4.22 -0.96
N ASP A 231 9.88 -4.26 -1.31
CA ASP A 231 8.77 -3.99 -0.37
C ASP A 231 7.62 -4.99 -0.60
N ASP A 232 6.39 -4.68 -0.23
CA ASP A 232 5.27 -5.60 -0.34
C ASP A 232 5.08 -6.11 -1.77
N CYS A 233 4.90 -7.41 -1.92
CA CYS A 233 4.45 -7.99 -3.19
C CYS A 233 3.02 -7.53 -3.50
N LEU A 234 2.20 -7.48 -2.46
CA LEU A 234 0.83 -6.99 -2.44
C LEU A 234 0.60 -6.24 -1.13
N ALA A 235 -0.03 -5.07 -1.20
CA ALA A 235 -0.56 -4.32 -0.06
C ALA A 235 -2.04 -4.01 -0.30
N ILE A 236 -2.93 -4.59 0.51
CA ILE A 236 -4.37 -4.30 0.45
C ILE A 236 -4.74 -3.27 1.51
N ASN A 237 -4.94 -2.02 1.11
CA ASN A 237 -5.17 -0.92 2.06
C ASN A 237 -6.66 -0.71 2.39
N LYS A 238 -7.56 -1.00 1.44
CA LYS A 238 -9.02 -0.98 1.63
C LYS A 238 -9.75 -1.74 0.52
N GLY A 239 -10.99 -2.14 0.80
CA GLY A 239 -11.92 -2.71 -0.17
C GLY A 239 -12.21 -4.19 0.07
N SER A 240 -12.73 -4.91 -0.93
CA SER A 240 -13.24 -6.26 -0.68
C SER A 240 -13.27 -7.18 -1.89
N ASN A 241 -13.46 -8.47 -1.67
CA ASN A 241 -13.51 -9.47 -2.76
C ASN A 241 -12.26 -9.39 -3.65
N ILE A 242 -11.10 -9.58 -3.03
CA ILE A 242 -9.80 -9.55 -3.70
C ILE A 242 -9.19 -10.95 -3.62
N THR A 243 -8.83 -11.51 -4.77
CA THR A 243 -8.10 -12.78 -4.87
C THR A 243 -6.70 -12.53 -5.41
N PHE A 244 -5.69 -13.01 -4.69
CA PHE A 244 -4.29 -13.01 -5.13
C PHE A 244 -3.81 -14.45 -5.20
N GLN A 245 -3.64 -14.99 -6.41
CA GLN A 245 -3.40 -16.42 -6.59
C GLN A 245 -2.34 -16.82 -7.61
N ARG A 246 -1.64 -17.93 -7.33
CA ARG A 246 -0.60 -18.49 -8.24
C ARG A 246 0.49 -17.49 -8.63
N ASN A 247 0.78 -16.53 -7.77
CA ASN A 247 1.83 -15.55 -8.00
C ASN A 247 3.15 -16.00 -7.37
N THR A 248 4.26 -15.51 -7.89
CA THR A 248 5.60 -15.65 -7.29
C THR A 248 6.08 -14.30 -6.77
N CYS A 249 6.38 -14.22 -5.48
CA CYS A 249 6.90 -13.03 -4.81
C CYS A 249 8.33 -13.29 -4.33
N SER A 250 9.28 -12.40 -4.59
CA SER A 250 10.64 -12.54 -4.09
C SER A 250 11.38 -11.23 -3.80
N GLY A 251 12.28 -11.29 -2.81
CA GLY A 251 13.16 -10.19 -2.39
C GLY A 251 12.56 -9.28 -1.31
N GLY A 252 11.28 -8.93 -1.43
CA GLY A 252 10.63 -7.87 -0.67
C GLY A 252 10.00 -8.28 0.67
N HIS A 253 8.79 -7.79 0.98
CA HIS A 253 8.16 -7.86 2.31
C HIS A 253 6.96 -8.80 2.43
N GLY A 254 6.71 -9.65 1.43
CA GLY A 254 5.62 -10.65 1.51
C GLY A 254 4.31 -10.16 0.91
N ILE A 255 3.24 -10.87 1.25
CA ILE A 255 1.87 -10.53 0.87
C ILE A 255 1.20 -9.91 2.09
N SER A 256 0.81 -8.64 1.98
CA SER A 256 0.30 -7.82 3.08
C SER A 256 -1.16 -7.42 2.90
N VAL A 257 -1.94 -7.56 3.95
CA VAL A 257 -3.16 -6.77 4.18
C VAL A 257 -2.79 -5.57 5.05
N GLY A 258 -2.89 -4.37 4.48
CA GLY A 258 -2.54 -3.10 5.11
C GLY A 258 -1.26 -2.44 4.57
N SER A 259 -0.75 -1.38 5.21
CA SER A 259 -1.21 -0.93 6.52
C SER A 259 -2.64 -0.39 6.49
N ILE A 260 -3.43 -0.76 7.50
CA ILE A 260 -4.83 -0.37 7.63
C ILE A 260 -4.89 0.93 8.42
N SER A 261 -5.34 1.99 7.75
CA SER A 261 -5.54 3.32 8.34
C SER A 261 -6.93 3.44 8.99
N SER A 262 -7.26 4.61 9.54
CA SER A 262 -8.61 4.91 10.07
C SER A 262 -9.70 4.93 9.00
N GLY A 263 -10.92 4.56 9.39
CA GLY A 263 -12.13 4.72 8.58
C GLY A 263 -12.22 3.84 7.34
N VAL A 264 -11.50 2.72 7.27
CA VAL A 264 -11.51 1.81 6.11
C VAL A 264 -12.00 0.42 6.47
N THR A 265 -12.49 -0.30 5.46
CA THR A 265 -12.87 -1.71 5.59
C THR A 265 -12.07 -2.54 4.61
N VAL A 266 -11.56 -3.68 5.06
CA VAL A 266 -11.04 -4.76 4.21
C VAL A 266 -11.84 -6.03 4.47
N SER A 267 -12.40 -6.65 3.44
CA SER A 267 -13.10 -7.92 3.65
C SER A 267 -13.08 -8.90 2.48
N ASN A 268 -13.27 -10.19 2.77
CA ASN A 268 -13.37 -11.25 1.77
C ASN A 268 -12.13 -11.30 0.87
N ILE A 269 -10.98 -11.57 1.47
CA ILE A 269 -9.69 -11.65 0.79
C ILE A 269 -9.27 -13.12 0.70
N LEU A 270 -8.88 -13.55 -0.50
CA LEU A 270 -8.36 -14.90 -0.74
C LEU A 270 -6.92 -14.81 -1.25
N ILE A 271 -5.98 -15.36 -0.50
CA ILE A 271 -4.57 -15.47 -0.86
C ILE A 271 -4.26 -16.95 -1.09
N LYS A 272 -4.07 -17.37 -2.33
CA LYS A 272 -4.11 -18.79 -2.70
C LYS A 272 -2.97 -19.25 -3.61
N ASP A 273 -2.36 -20.40 -3.30
CA ASP A 273 -1.39 -21.08 -4.16
C ASP A 273 -0.20 -20.20 -4.59
N ASN A 274 0.19 -19.21 -3.77
CA ASN A 274 1.32 -18.34 -4.08
C ASN A 274 2.65 -18.98 -3.65
N THR A 275 3.72 -18.62 -4.35
CA THR A 275 5.10 -18.97 -4.00
C THR A 275 5.84 -17.73 -3.50
N ILE A 276 6.41 -17.79 -2.30
CA ILE A 276 7.06 -16.64 -1.65
C ILE A 276 8.51 -17.02 -1.32
N LYS A 277 9.48 -16.24 -1.80
CA LYS A 277 10.91 -16.60 -1.69
C LYS A 277 11.74 -15.43 -1.19
N ASN A 278 12.55 -15.64 -0.16
CA ASN A 278 13.55 -14.66 0.28
C ASN A 278 12.96 -13.29 0.68
N ASN A 279 11.69 -13.27 1.08
CA ASN A 279 11.04 -12.07 1.61
C ASN A 279 11.29 -11.94 3.12
N ASP A 280 11.16 -10.72 3.64
CA ASP A 280 11.22 -10.47 5.09
C ASP A 280 10.10 -11.19 5.83
N GLN A 281 8.90 -11.14 5.29
CA GLN A 281 7.71 -11.79 5.82
C GLN A 281 7.14 -12.70 4.73
N ALA A 282 6.47 -13.80 5.08
CA ALA A 282 5.67 -14.51 4.08
C ALA A 282 4.30 -13.83 3.92
N LEU A 283 3.49 -13.88 4.97
CA LEU A 283 2.12 -13.39 4.99
C LEU A 283 1.93 -12.43 6.16
N ARG A 284 1.35 -11.26 5.90
CA ARG A 284 1.26 -10.18 6.87
C ARG A 284 -0.12 -9.53 6.92
N ILE A 285 -0.60 -9.23 8.11
CA ILE A 285 -1.66 -8.25 8.34
C ILE A 285 -1.06 -7.17 9.24
N LYS A 286 -1.04 -5.92 8.76
CA LYS A 286 -0.49 -4.77 9.49
C LYS A 286 -1.56 -3.69 9.63
N THR A 287 -1.81 -3.21 10.84
CA THR A 287 -2.77 -2.12 11.09
C THR A 287 -2.09 -1.01 11.87
N ASP A 288 -2.37 0.25 11.52
CA ASP A 288 -1.78 1.38 12.22
C ASP A 288 -2.24 1.39 13.68
N ALA A 289 -1.33 1.59 14.63
CA ALA A 289 -1.64 1.65 16.06
C ALA A 289 -2.63 2.78 16.39
N SER A 290 -2.57 3.88 15.61
CA SER A 290 -3.45 5.03 15.72
C SER A 290 -4.76 4.91 14.94
N ALA A 291 -4.93 3.86 14.14
CA ALA A 291 -6.13 3.70 13.33
C ALA A 291 -7.37 3.48 14.20
N SER A 292 -8.49 4.06 13.77
CA SER A 292 -9.79 3.94 14.43
C SER A 292 -10.92 3.82 13.42
N GLY A 293 -12.03 3.19 13.83
CA GLY A 293 -13.21 3.05 12.99
C GLY A 293 -13.00 2.15 11.76
N SER A 294 -12.06 1.20 11.84
CA SER A 294 -11.74 0.30 10.72
C SER A 294 -12.05 -1.15 11.04
N THR A 295 -12.34 -1.93 9.99
CA THR A 295 -12.62 -3.37 10.11
C THR A 295 -11.83 -4.16 9.07
N VAL A 296 -11.27 -5.29 9.48
CA VAL A 296 -10.63 -6.28 8.62
C VAL A 296 -11.27 -7.63 8.90
N SER A 297 -11.87 -8.27 7.90
CA SER A 297 -12.58 -9.53 8.13
C SER A 297 -12.52 -10.51 6.96
N GLY A 298 -12.50 -11.82 7.25
CA GLY A 298 -12.59 -12.84 6.21
C GLY A 298 -11.36 -12.85 5.31
N ILE A 299 -10.19 -13.10 5.91
CA ILE A 299 -8.92 -13.27 5.22
C ILE A 299 -8.60 -14.76 5.18
N ALA A 300 -8.64 -15.36 4.00
CA ALA A 300 -8.41 -16.79 3.81
C ALA A 300 -7.09 -17.05 3.08
N TYR A 301 -6.28 -17.95 3.64
CA TYR A 301 -5.03 -18.43 3.06
C TYR A 301 -5.12 -19.92 2.74
N SER A 302 -4.78 -20.33 1.52
CA SER A 302 -4.80 -21.73 1.09
C SER A 302 -3.65 -22.06 0.15
N GLY A 303 -2.94 -23.18 0.39
CA GLY A 303 -1.94 -23.71 -0.55
C GLY A 303 -0.70 -22.84 -0.77
N ASN A 304 -0.48 -21.79 0.02
CA ASN A 304 0.68 -20.92 -0.16
C ASN A 304 1.97 -21.62 0.30
N THR A 305 3.05 -21.46 -0.45
CA THR A 305 4.37 -21.99 -0.10
C THR A 305 5.38 -20.87 0.06
N ALA A 306 6.18 -20.91 1.12
CA ALA A 306 7.18 -19.90 1.40
C ALA A 306 8.51 -20.50 1.86
N THR A 307 9.63 -19.93 1.39
CA THR A 307 10.99 -20.39 1.73
C THR A 307 11.95 -19.23 1.85
N GLY A 308 12.98 -19.37 2.69
CA GLY A 308 14.01 -18.34 2.86
C GLY A 308 13.51 -17.09 3.58
N ILE A 309 12.44 -17.20 4.37
CA ILE A 309 11.78 -16.06 4.99
C ILE A 309 12.63 -15.50 6.12
N LYS A 310 12.98 -14.21 6.03
CA LYS A 310 14.07 -13.62 6.83
C LYS A 310 13.66 -13.19 8.23
N LYS A 311 12.42 -12.74 8.45
CA LYS A 311 11.98 -12.18 9.73
C LYS A 311 10.80 -12.95 10.33
N PHE A 312 9.68 -13.08 9.61
CA PHE A 312 8.52 -13.80 10.15
C PHE A 312 7.77 -14.61 9.09
N GLY A 313 7.41 -15.85 9.41
CA GLY A 313 6.53 -16.65 8.56
C GLY A 313 5.18 -15.97 8.42
N ILE A 314 4.47 -15.84 9.54
CA ILE A 314 3.21 -15.10 9.65
C ILE A 314 3.38 -13.96 10.64
N LEU A 315 2.98 -12.74 10.25
CA LEU A 315 2.92 -11.57 11.15
C LEU A 315 1.53 -10.94 11.10
N ILE A 316 0.82 -10.94 12.22
CA ILE A 316 -0.42 -10.19 12.40
C ILE A 316 -0.16 -9.16 13.48
N ASP A 317 -0.09 -7.88 13.11
CA ASP A 317 0.41 -6.84 14.00
C ASP A 317 -0.45 -5.57 13.93
N GLN A 318 -0.92 -5.12 15.09
CA GLN A 318 -1.70 -3.90 15.24
C GLN A 318 -0.89 -2.71 15.78
N SER A 319 0.44 -2.79 15.78
CA SER A 319 1.31 -1.71 16.27
C SER A 319 1.97 -0.84 15.18
N TYR A 320 1.58 -0.96 13.90
CA TYR A 320 2.25 -0.25 12.81
C TYR A 320 2.25 1.29 13.05
N PRO A 321 3.32 2.05 12.75
CA PRO A 321 4.52 1.67 11.99
C PRO A 321 5.56 0.85 12.76
N ASP A 322 5.44 0.72 14.07
CA ASP A 322 6.32 -0.15 14.84
C ASP A 322 6.02 -1.62 14.53
N THR A 323 7.05 -2.46 14.61
CA THR A 323 6.89 -3.92 14.52
C THR A 323 6.86 -4.50 15.93
N LEU A 324 5.75 -5.14 16.29
CA LEU A 324 5.54 -5.75 17.61
C LEU A 324 5.68 -4.76 18.78
N GLY A 325 5.30 -3.50 18.55
CA GLY A 325 5.18 -2.46 19.56
C GLY A 325 3.84 -2.53 20.31
N THR A 326 3.38 -1.39 20.83
CA THR A 326 2.08 -1.32 21.52
C THR A 326 0.93 -1.41 20.50
N PRO A 327 0.09 -2.45 20.54
CA PRO A 327 -0.96 -2.61 19.55
C PRO A 327 -2.14 -1.65 19.80
N GLY A 328 -2.67 -1.07 18.72
CA GLY A 328 -3.90 -0.30 18.73
C GLY A 328 -5.16 -1.17 18.82
N THR A 329 -6.29 -0.57 19.21
CA THR A 329 -7.58 -1.28 19.40
C THR A 329 -8.68 -0.83 18.43
N GLY A 330 -8.39 0.19 17.61
CA GLY A 330 -9.37 0.84 16.74
C GLY A 330 -9.59 0.17 15.38
N VAL A 331 -8.81 -0.87 15.05
CA VAL A 331 -9.07 -1.77 13.92
C VAL A 331 -9.60 -3.10 14.46
N LYS A 332 -10.83 -3.48 14.09
CA LYS A 332 -11.41 -4.77 14.45
C LYS A 332 -11.04 -5.83 13.43
N LEU A 333 -10.35 -6.88 13.88
CA LEU A 333 -9.84 -7.97 13.04
C LEU A 333 -10.55 -9.28 13.37
N SER A 334 -11.09 -9.97 12.37
CA SER A 334 -11.77 -11.26 12.57
C SER A 334 -11.67 -12.17 11.35
N GLY A 335 -11.89 -13.48 11.54
CA GLY A 335 -11.95 -14.44 10.44
C GLY A 335 -10.67 -14.52 9.61
N VAL A 336 -9.51 -14.69 10.26
CA VAL A 336 -8.24 -14.96 9.59
C VAL A 336 -8.00 -16.47 9.60
N SER A 337 -8.11 -17.13 8.44
CA SER A 337 -8.10 -18.60 8.36
C SER A 337 -7.02 -19.14 7.43
N PHE A 338 -6.45 -20.27 7.82
CA PHE A 338 -5.57 -21.09 6.99
C PHE A 338 -6.26 -22.44 6.79
N THR A 339 -6.93 -22.61 5.66
CA THR A 339 -7.83 -23.74 5.39
C THR A 339 -7.67 -24.26 3.95
N GLY A 340 -8.28 -25.41 3.66
CA GLY A 340 -8.16 -26.07 2.36
C GLY A 340 -6.80 -26.73 2.18
N SER A 341 -6.09 -26.40 1.10
CA SER A 341 -4.74 -26.91 0.84
C SER A 341 -3.73 -26.41 1.87
N GLN A 342 -2.78 -27.27 2.27
CA GLN A 342 -1.77 -26.92 3.26
C GLN A 342 -0.92 -25.71 2.82
N ASN A 343 -0.87 -24.69 3.67
CA ASN A 343 0.08 -23.60 3.59
C ASN A 343 1.40 -24.04 4.23
N SER A 344 2.49 -24.05 3.47
CA SER A 344 3.79 -24.59 3.89
C SER A 344 4.84 -23.49 3.92
N ILE A 345 5.19 -23.03 5.13
CA ILE A 345 6.04 -21.84 5.34
C ILE A 345 7.34 -22.26 6.04
N SER A 346 8.48 -22.05 5.39
CA SER A 346 9.81 -22.29 5.98
C SER A 346 10.55 -20.98 6.19
N VAL A 347 10.89 -20.71 7.45
CA VAL A 347 11.61 -19.49 7.85
C VAL A 347 13.08 -19.77 8.15
N ASN A 348 13.92 -18.74 8.06
CA ASN A 348 15.35 -18.83 8.38
C ASN A 348 15.57 -19.09 9.89
N SER A 349 16.78 -19.53 10.27
CA SER A 349 17.09 -19.95 11.65
C SER A 349 16.93 -18.83 12.70
N ASP A 350 17.13 -17.58 12.30
CA ASP A 350 17.00 -16.38 13.13
C ASP A 350 15.59 -15.75 13.09
N ALA A 351 14.72 -16.25 12.21
CA ALA A 351 13.36 -15.76 12.03
C ALA A 351 12.37 -16.35 13.05
N LYS A 352 11.18 -15.75 13.10
CA LYS A 352 10.03 -16.21 13.88
C LYS A 352 9.01 -16.95 13.01
N ARG A 353 8.42 -18.02 13.53
CA ARG A 353 7.38 -18.78 12.81
C ARG A 353 6.08 -17.98 12.69
N VAL A 354 5.47 -17.64 13.82
CA VAL A 354 4.21 -16.89 13.89
C VAL A 354 4.28 -15.86 15.01
N GLU A 355 3.99 -14.62 14.68
CA GLU A 355 3.74 -13.54 15.65
C GLU A 355 2.34 -12.98 15.45
N VAL A 356 1.60 -12.84 16.55
CA VAL A 356 0.28 -12.19 16.61
C VAL A 356 0.31 -11.17 17.74
N ASN A 357 0.20 -9.89 17.39
CA ASN A 357 0.21 -8.77 18.32
C ASN A 357 -1.09 -7.97 18.19
N CYS A 358 -2.13 -8.45 18.88
CA CYS A 358 -3.44 -7.83 18.85
C CYS A 358 -3.59 -6.79 19.97
N GLY A 359 -4.37 -5.75 19.69
CA GLY A 359 -4.95 -4.93 20.76
C GLY A 359 -5.92 -5.75 21.61
N SER A 360 -6.10 -5.35 22.87
CA SER A 360 -7.06 -6.03 23.74
C SER A 360 -8.48 -5.91 23.17
N GLY A 361 -9.11 -7.06 22.86
CA GLY A 361 -10.46 -7.13 22.30
C GLY A 361 -10.62 -6.56 20.88
N SER A 362 -9.54 -6.33 20.14
CA SER A 362 -9.62 -5.93 18.73
C SER A 362 -9.56 -7.11 17.76
N CYS A 363 -8.87 -8.19 18.12
CA CYS A 363 -8.96 -9.47 17.41
C CYS A 363 -10.07 -10.33 18.01
N THR A 364 -10.98 -10.81 17.18
CA THR A 364 -12.19 -11.52 17.64
C THR A 364 -12.52 -12.75 16.79
N GLY A 365 -13.44 -13.57 17.31
CA GLY A 365 -13.92 -14.79 16.68
C GLY A 365 -12.97 -15.97 16.82
N SER A 366 -13.23 -17.01 16.03
CA SER A 366 -12.41 -18.22 15.94
C SER A 366 -11.69 -18.28 14.60
N TRP A 367 -10.39 -18.56 14.64
CA TRP A 367 -9.51 -18.59 13.49
C TRP A 367 -9.03 -20.02 13.30
N ASP A 368 -9.55 -20.72 12.29
CA ASP A 368 -9.13 -22.08 11.96
C ASP A 368 -7.81 -22.05 11.17
N TRP A 369 -6.76 -22.57 11.78
CA TRP A 369 -5.41 -22.62 11.23
C TRP A 369 -4.96 -24.07 10.97
N SER A 370 -5.91 -25.00 10.84
CA SER A 370 -5.67 -26.43 10.61
C SER A 370 -4.78 -26.74 9.41
N ALA A 371 -4.79 -25.89 8.38
CA ALA A 371 -3.98 -26.06 7.17
C ALA A 371 -2.70 -25.20 7.18
N LEU A 372 -2.24 -24.69 8.32
CA LEU A 372 -0.97 -23.96 8.43
C LEU A 372 0.14 -24.84 8.97
N LYS A 373 1.22 -25.00 8.20
CA LYS A 373 2.47 -25.64 8.64
C LYS A 373 3.62 -24.65 8.52
N VAL A 374 4.26 -24.32 9.65
CA VAL A 374 5.43 -23.44 9.69
C VAL A 374 6.62 -24.17 10.29
N SER A 375 7.78 -24.11 9.65
CA SER A 375 9.03 -24.76 10.09
C SER A 375 10.23 -23.82 10.07
N GLY A 376 11.30 -24.20 10.75
CA GLY A 376 12.49 -23.37 10.92
C GLY A 376 12.32 -22.32 12.02
N GLY A 377 13.37 -21.51 12.21
CA GLY A 377 13.39 -20.43 13.19
C GLY A 377 12.97 -20.83 14.61
N SER A 378 12.44 -19.85 15.33
CA SER A 378 11.87 -20.05 16.67
C SER A 378 10.38 -19.70 16.70
N ALA A 379 9.67 -20.20 17.71
CA ALA A 379 8.30 -19.77 17.95
C ALA A 379 8.26 -18.25 18.23
N GLY A 380 7.25 -17.58 17.69
CA GLY A 380 6.92 -16.21 18.09
C GLY A 380 5.88 -16.19 19.22
N LYS A 381 5.28 -15.04 19.49
CA LYS A 381 4.29 -14.84 20.55
C LYS A 381 2.90 -14.62 19.96
N ILE A 382 1.89 -15.03 20.73
CA ILE A 382 0.49 -14.71 20.47
C ILE A 382 0.03 -13.86 21.66
N VAL A 383 -0.26 -12.59 21.40
CA VAL A 383 -0.56 -11.57 22.40
C VAL A 383 -2.00 -11.11 22.25
N ASN A 384 -2.73 -11.07 23.38
CA ASN A 384 -4.12 -10.60 23.50
C ASN A 384 -5.14 -11.29 22.59
N PHE A 385 -4.87 -12.52 22.15
CA PHE A 385 -5.81 -13.29 21.35
C PHE A 385 -5.68 -14.79 21.64
N SER A 386 -6.80 -15.46 21.90
CA SER A 386 -6.87 -16.89 22.19
C SER A 386 -7.81 -17.65 21.23
N GLY A 387 -8.29 -16.98 20.18
CA GLY A 387 -9.26 -17.56 19.24
C GLY A 387 -8.65 -18.43 18.13
N ILE A 388 -7.33 -18.64 18.12
CA ILE A 388 -6.66 -19.51 17.14
C ILE A 388 -6.92 -20.97 17.50
N GLN A 389 -7.38 -21.75 16.53
CA GLN A 389 -7.71 -23.17 16.68
C GLN A 389 -6.86 -24.02 15.74
N ASN A 390 -6.67 -25.29 16.11
CA ASN A 390 -6.03 -26.32 15.29
C ASN A 390 -4.60 -25.98 14.85
N PHE A 391 -3.88 -25.19 15.63
CA PHE A 391 -2.50 -24.79 15.33
C PHE A 391 -1.63 -24.80 16.59
N SER A 392 -0.39 -25.24 16.39
CA SER A 392 0.71 -25.15 17.34
C SER A 392 1.99 -24.89 16.57
N GLN A 393 2.87 -24.05 17.10
CA GLN A 393 4.15 -23.71 16.46
C GLN A 393 5.34 -24.36 17.14
#